data_AF-V2VRN0-F1
#
_entry.id   AF-V2VRN0-F1
#
_cell.length_a   1.000
_cell.length_b   1.000
_cell.length_c   1.000
_cell.angle_alpha   90.00
_cell.angle_beta   90.00
_cell.angle_gamma   90.00
#
_symmetry.space_group_name_H-M   'P 1'
#
loop_
_entity.id
_entity.type
_entity.pdbx_description
1 polymer ?
#
loop_
_entity_poly.entity_id
_entity_poly.type
_entity_poly.pdbx_seq_one_letter_code
_entity_poly.pdbx_strand_id
1 'polypeptide(L)' 'MLKLQEFLQEKVRYDQLNLDELIELANHHTDQETKEYRMLELALNQILTQYLNKAKNYISK' A
#
# COMPACT_ATOMS: atom_id res chain seq x y z
N MET A 1 -2.92 5.22 10.03
CA MET A 1 -1.47 5.49 9.96
C MET A 1 -0.58 4.46 10.64
N LEU A 2 -0.81 4.02 11.88
CA LEU A 2 0.06 3.02 12.53
C LEU A 2 0.22 1.71 11.72
N LYS A 3 -0.89 1.13 11.23
CA LYS A 3 -0.85 -0.06 10.38
C LYS A 3 -0.05 0.12 9.08
N LEU A 4 -0.06 1.31 8.49
CA LEU A 4 0.76 1.64 7.31
C LEU A 4 2.24 1.63 7.67
N GLN A 5 2.61 2.23 8.80
CA GLN A 5 4.01 2.20 9.28
C GLN A 5 4.47 0.77 9.57
N GLU A 6 3.62 -0.04 10.19
CA GLU A 6 3.94 -1.44 10.46
C GLU A 6 4.08 -2.25 9.16
N PHE A 7 3.26 -1.96 8.15
CA PHE A 7 3.39 -2.56 6.83
C PHE A 7 4.67 -2.15 6.11
N LEU A 8 5.03 -0.86 6.15
CA LEU A 8 6.29 -0.36 5.59
C LEU A 8 7.52 -0.93 6.33
N GLN A 9 7.36 -1.33 7.59
CA GLN A 9 8.36 -2.05 8.38
C GLN A 9 8.29 -3.58 8.20
N GLU A 10 7.49 -4.07 7.25
CA GLU A 10 7.29 -5.50 6.96
C GLU A 10 6.76 -6.32 8.15
N LYS A 11 6.20 -5.66 9.17
CA LYS A 11 5.60 -6.30 10.35
C LYS A 11 4.18 -6.79 10.09
N VAL A 12 3.53 -6.23 9.08
CA VAL A 12 2.17 -6.55 8.64
C VAL A 12 2.24 -7.00 7.20
N ARG A 13 1.46 -8.02 6.84
CA ARG A 13 1.40 -8.50 5.45
C ARG A 13 0.42 -7.66 4.63
N TYR A 14 0.66 -7.56 3.32
CA TYR A 14 -0.16 -6.75 2.41
C TYR A 14 -1.63 -7.20 2.34
N ASP A 15 -1.92 -8.48 2.62
CA ASP A 15 -3.27 -9.05 2.62
C ASP A 15 -4.08 -8.68 3.87
N GLN A 16 -3.46 -8.04 4.86
CA GLN A 16 -4.14 -7.48 6.04
C GLN A 16 -4.54 -6.01 5.86
N LEU A 17 -4.17 -5.42 4.72
CA LEU A 17 -4.53 -4.05 4.35
C LEU A 17 -5.61 -4.06 3.28
N ASN A 18 -6.62 -3.22 3.47
CA ASN A 18 -7.66 -2.98 2.49
C ASN A 18 -7.18 -1.92 1.48
N LEU A 19 -6.98 -2.33 0.23
CA LEU A 19 -6.49 -1.42 -0.81
C LEU A 19 -7.47 -0.29 -1.10
N ASP A 20 -8.79 -0.56 -1.06
CA ASP A 20 -9.81 0.45 -1.33
C ASP A 20 -9.82 1.54 -0.26
N GLU A 21 -9.67 1.16 1.02
CA GLU A 21 -9.53 2.11 2.14
C GLU A 21 -8.27 2.98 2.00
N LEU A 22 -7.16 2.41 1.50
CA LEU A 22 -5.92 3.15 1.30
C LEU A 22 -6.03 4.15 0.14
N ILE A 23 -6.74 3.78 -0.93
CA ILE A 23 -7.02 4.67 -2.05
C ILE A 23 -7.94 5.81 -1.61
N GLU A 24 -8.98 5.52 -0.83
CA GLU A 24 -9.87 6.54 -0.26
C GLU A 24 -9.08 7.51 0.64
N LEU A 25 -8.20 6.98 1.51
CA LEU A 25 -7.31 7.82 2.33
C LEU A 25 -6.38 8.69 1.46
N ALA A 26 -5.82 8.16 0.38
CA ALA A 26 -4.98 8.94 -0.53
C ALA A 26 -5.77 10.07 -1.23
N ASN A 27 -7.06 9.89 -1.50
CA ASN A 27 -7.91 10.96 -2.03
C ASN A 27 -8.12 12.11 -1.02
N HIS A 28 -8.03 11.83 0.28
CA HIS A 28 -8.14 12.84 1.33
C HIS A 28 -6.80 13.51 1.68
N HIS A 29 -5.68 12.86 1.38
CA HIS A 29 -4.34 13.39 1.57
C HIS A 29 -3.72 13.65 0.20
N THR A 30 -3.99 14.82 -0.40
CA THR A 30 -3.51 15.17 -1.75
C THR A 30 -2.20 15.96 -1.76
N ASP A 31 -1.74 16.44 -0.61
CA ASP A 31 -0.53 17.25 -0.50
C ASP A 31 0.72 16.36 -0.46
N GLN A 32 1.47 16.36 -1.56
CA GLN A 32 2.65 15.54 -1.77
C GLN A 32 3.84 15.88 -0.85
N GLU A 33 3.84 17.06 -0.22
CA GLU A 33 4.88 17.46 0.72
C GLU A 33 4.63 16.89 2.12
N THR A 34 3.43 16.40 2.39
CA THR A 34 3.08 15.81 3.69
C THR A 34 3.73 14.43 3.88
N LYS A 35 4.08 14.13 5.13
CA LYS A 35 4.61 12.81 5.50
C LYS A 35 3.54 11.73 5.29
N GLU A 36 2.28 12.10 5.50
CA GLU A 36 1.09 11.29 5.32
C GLU A 36 0.94 10.82 3.87
N TYR A 37 1.04 11.75 2.91
CA TYR A 37 1.00 11.41 1.49
C TYR A 37 2.13 10.45 1.11
N ARG A 38 3.38 10.78 1.46
CA ARG A 38 4.53 9.93 1.13
C ARG A 38 4.41 8.53 1.72
N MET A 39 3.85 8.44 2.92
CA MET A 39 3.61 7.15 3.58
C MET A 39 2.55 6.33 2.84
N LEU A 40 1.44 6.97 2.42
CA LEU A 40 0.39 6.35 1.62
C LEU A 40 0.92 5.90 0.26
N GLU A 41 1.68 6.76 -0.42
CA GLU A 41 2.30 6.46 -1.71
C GLU A 41 3.22 5.23 -1.64
N LEU A 42 4.13 5.20 -0.67
CA LEU A 42 5.04 4.06 -0.48
C LEU A 42 4.28 2.76 -0.20
N ALA A 43 3.29 2.81 0.68
CA ALA A 43 2.52 1.62 1.04
C ALA A 43 1.67 1.11 -0.14
N LEU A 44 0.97 2.00 -0.84
CA LEU A 44 0.19 1.66 -2.03
C LEU A 44 1.08 1.02 -3.11
N ASN A 45 2.23 1.62 -3.40
CA ASN A 45 3.18 1.08 -4.38
C ASN A 45 3.67 -0.32 -4.03
N GLN A 46 3.99 -0.55 -2.75
CA GLN A 46 4.45 -1.86 -2.29
C GLN A 46 3.32 -2.90 -2.35
N ILE A 47 2.10 -2.56 -1.94
CA ILE A 47 0.93 -3.46 -2.02
C ILE A 47 0.62 -3.83 -3.47
N LEU A 48 0.55 -2.84 -4.37
CA LEU A 48 0.28 -3.05 -5.79
C LEU A 48 1.35 -3.94 -6.43
N THR A 49 2.62 -3.75 -6.05
CA THR A 49 3.73 -4.61 -6.51
C THR A 49 3.55 -6.05 -6.06
N GLN A 50 3.15 -6.29 -4.80
CA GLN A 50 2.88 -7.63 -4.28
C GLN A 50 1.71 -8.30 -5.00
N TYR A 51 0.61 -7.58 -5.24
CA TYR A 51 -0.51 -8.09 -6.03
C TYR A 51 -0.11 -8.40 -7.48
N LEU A 52 0.69 -7.54 -8.12
CA LEU A 52 1.18 -7.78 -9.47
C LEU A 52 2.08 -9.01 -9.54
N ASN A 53 2.98 -9.20 -8.57
CA ASN A 53 3.83 -10.39 -8.48
C ASN A 53 3.00 -11.66 -8.26
N LYS A 54 1.98 -11.59 -7.38
CA LYS A 54 1.04 -12.69 -7.18
C LYS A 54 0.31 -13.02 -8.48
N ALA A 55 -0.24 -12.03 -9.18
CA ALA A 55 -0.92 -12.21 -10.45
C ALA A 55 0.00 -12.83 -11.52
N LYS A 56 1.25 -12.34 -11.64
CA LYS A 56 2.26 -12.94 -12.53
C LYS A 56 2.48 -14.41 -12.24
N ASN A 57 2.57 -14.81 -10.98
CA ASN A 57 2.74 -16.22 -10.61
C ASN A 57 1.53 -17.11 -10.96
N TYR A 58 0.32 -16.54 -11.06
CA TYR A 58 -0.87 -17.26 -11.51
C TYR A 58 -0.96 -17.36 -13.04
N ILE A 59 -0.52 -16.33 -13.77
CA ILE A 59 -0.62 -16.25 -15.23
C ILE A 59 0.56 -16.93 -15.93
N SER A 60 1.74 -16.94 -15.31
CA SER A 60 2.95 -17.61 -15.84
C SER A 60 3.02 -19.11 -15.50
N LYS A 61 1.90 -19.71 -15.10
CA LYS A 61 1.74 -21.16 -14.93
C LYS A 61 1.30 -21.80 -16.23
#